data_AF-A3Z0T3-F1
#
_entry.id   AF-A3Z0T3-F1
#
_cell.length_a   1.000
_cell.length_b   1.000
_cell.length_c   1.000
_cell.angle_alpha   90.00
_cell.angle_beta   90.00
_cell.angle_gamma   90.00
#
_symmetry.space_group_name_H-M   'P 1'
#
loop_
_entity.id
_entity.type
_entity.pdbx_description
1 polymer ?
#
loop_
_entity_poly.entity_id
_entity_poly.type
_entity_poly.pdbx_seq_one_letter_code
_entity_poly.pdbx_strand_id
1 'polypeptide(L)' 'MVSKRCSHCGGSGVLRLGGHSFRTCLDCLGQGSLADHLAAPRDISAA' A
#
# COMPACT_ATOMS: atom_id res chain seq x y z
N MET A 1 10.81 -12.12 1.18
CA MET A 1 9.75 -11.13 1.47
C MET A 1 8.54 -11.48 0.63
N VAL A 2 7.42 -11.88 1.24
CA VAL A 2 6.14 -12.01 0.52
C VAL A 2 5.47 -10.63 0.59
N SER A 3 5.24 -10.00 -0.56
CA SER A 3 4.49 -8.75 -0.63
C SER A 3 3.03 -9.08 -0.90
N LYS A 4 2.12 -8.63 -0.03
CA LYS A 4 0.69 -8.85 -0.22
C LYS A 4 0.15 -7.89 -1.28
N ARG A 5 -0.59 -8.41 -2.26
CA ARG A 5 -1.24 -7.58 -3.28
C ARG A 5 -2.18 -6.57 -2.60
N CYS A 6 -2.07 -5.30 -2.98
CA CYS A 6 -2.92 -4.26 -2.41
C CYS A 6 -4.37 -4.48 -2.88
N SER A 7 -5.27 -4.74 -1.94
CA SER A 7 -6.71 -4.95 -2.22
C SER A 7 -7.39 -3.67 -2.70
N HIS A 8 -6.93 -2.49 -2.25
CA HIS A 8 -7.54 -1.20 -2.60
C HIS A 8 -7.41 -0.87 -4.10
N CYS A 9 -6.22 -1.08 -4.68
CA CYS A 9 -6.00 -0.87 -6.12
C CYS A 9 -6.05 -2.16 -6.95
N GLY A 10 -6.30 -3.32 -6.33
CA GLY A 10 -6.21 -4.61 -7.01
C GLY A 10 -4.81 -4.90 -7.56
N GLY A 11 -3.76 -4.33 -6.99
CA GLY A 11 -2.37 -4.59 -7.36
C GLY A 11 -1.74 -3.72 -8.46
N SER A 12 -2.47 -2.75 -9.00
CA SER A 12 -1.97 -1.88 -10.08
C SER A 12 -1.06 -0.74 -9.62
N GLY A 13 -1.18 -0.32 -8.35
CA GLY A 13 -0.57 0.91 -7.85
C GLY A 13 -1.36 2.19 -8.20
N VAL A 14 -2.48 2.09 -8.93
CA VAL A 14 -3.31 3.22 -9.34
C VAL A 14 -4.81 2.93 -9.25
N LEU A 15 -5.60 3.96 -8.95
CA LEU A 15 -7.07 3.91 -8.91
C LEU A 15 -7.64 4.64 -10.13
N ARG A 16 -8.65 4.04 -10.78
CA ARG A 16 -9.45 4.73 -11.80
C ARG A 16 -10.45 5.65 -11.11
N LEU A 17 -10.48 6.91 -11.53
CA LEU A 17 -11.45 7.90 -11.04
C LEU A 17 -12.67 8.03 -11.95
N GLY A 18 -12.62 7.43 -13.14
CA GLY A 18 -13.63 7.56 -14.20
C GLY A 18 -12.98 8.02 -15.51
N GLY A 19 -13.55 7.60 -16.64
CA GLY A 19 -12.99 7.88 -17.97
C GLY A 19 -11.53 7.40 -18.11
N HIS A 20 -10.66 8.31 -18.56
CA HIS A 20 -9.21 8.11 -18.73
C HIS A 20 -8.38 8.70 -17.57
N SER A 21 -9.02 8.99 -16.43
CA SER A 21 -8.34 9.62 -15.30
C SER A 21 -7.96 8.61 -14.22
N PHE A 22 -6.73 8.75 -13.71
CA PHE A 22 -6.13 7.86 -12.73
C PHE A 22 -5.49 8.67 -11.61
N ARG A 23 -5.47 8.12 -10.40
CA ARG A 23 -4.61 8.62 -9.31
C ARG A 23 -3.77 7.51 -8.74
N THR A 24 -2.62 7.86 -8.19
CA THR A 24 -1.77 6.93 -7.44
C THR A 24 -2.54 6.35 -6.25
N CYS A 25 -2.41 5.04 -6.03
CA CYS A 25 -2.98 4.41 -4.85
C CYS A 25 -2.14 4.77 -3.64
N LEU A 26 -2.72 5.50 -2.68
CA LEU A 26 -2.01 6.00 -1.52
C LEU A 26 -1.81 4.91 -0.45
N ASP A 27 -2.70 3.92 -0.38
CA ASP A 27 -2.59 2.81 0.58
C ASP A 27 -1.32 1.98 0.36
N CYS A 28 -0.93 1.78 -0.92
CA CYS A 28 0.29 1.07 -1.28
C CYS A 28 1.38 1.99 -1.83
N LEU A 29 1.22 3.31 -1.75
CA LEU A 29 2.16 4.31 -2.27
C LEU A 29 2.61 4.02 -3.72
N GLY A 30 1.67 3.58 -4.56
CA GLY A 30 1.93 3.25 -5.96
C GLY A 30 2.64 1.91 -6.21
N GLN A 31 2.96 1.11 -5.18
CA GLN A 31 3.74 -0.12 -5.32
C GLN A 31 2.92 -1.33 -5.79
N GLY A 32 1.58 -1.23 -5.80
CA GLY A 32 0.70 -2.37 -6.10
C GLY A 32 0.71 -3.48 -5.04
N SER A 33 1.56 -3.36 -4.02
CA SER A 33 1.63 -4.30 -2.91
C SER A 33 1.82 -3.55 -1.61
N LEU A 34 1.27 -4.09 -0.53
CA LEU A 34 1.59 -3.64 0.81
C LEU A 34 2.84 -4.40 1.23
N ALA A 35 3.89 -3.66 1.59
CA ALA A 35 4.99 -4.25 2.32
C ALA A 35 4.39 -4.76 3.64
N ASP A 36 4.51 -6.06 3.92
CA ASP A 36 4.23 -6.58 5.25
C ASP A 36 5.25 -5.94 6.20
N HIS A 37 4.93 -4.78 6.76
CA HIS A 37 5.73 -4.06 7.77
C HIS A 37 5.78 -4.80 9.12
N LEU A 38 5.42 -6.08 9.16
CA LEU A 38 5.60 -6.95 10.32
C LEU A 38 7.07 -7.33 10.47
N ALA A 39 7.88 -6.36 10.91
CA ALA A 39 8.97 -6.54 11.87
C ALA A 39 9.73 -5.22 12.10
N ALA A 40 9.06 -4.20 12.63
CA ALA A 40 9.72 -3.36 13.61
C ALA A 40 8.89 -3.44 14.89
N PRO A 41 9.37 -4.10 15.96
CA PRO A 41 8.70 -3.99 17.25
C PRO A 41 8.63 -2.50 17.60
N ARG A 42 7.41 -1.97 17.70
CA ARG A 42 7.20 -0.63 18.25
C ARG A 42 7.29 -0.75 19.76
N ASP A 43 8.52 -0.80 20.28
CA ASP A 43 8.77 -0.58 21.70
C ASP A 43 8.45 0.90 21.98
N ILE A 44 7.22 1.16 22.44
CA ILE A 44 6.75 2.49 22.85
C ILE A 44 7.12 2.84 24.29
N SER A 45 8.23 2.31 24.83
CA SER A 45 8.70 2.70 26.16
C SER A 45 9.68 3.87 26.06
N ALA A 46 9.13 5.07 25.91
CA ALA A 46 9.78 6.32 26.26
C ALA A 46 8.89 7.04 27.29
N ALA A 47 9.06 6.67 28.56
CA ALA A 47 8.80 7.47 29.76
C ALA A 47 9.28 6.68 30.99
#